data_AF-A0A7R8WWZ2-F1
#
_entry.id   AF-A0A7R8WWZ2-F1
#
_cell.length_a   1.000
_cell.length_b   1.000
_cell.length_c   1.000
_cell.angle_alpha   90.00
_cell.angle_beta   90.00
_cell.angle_gamma   90.00
#
_symmetry.space_group_name_H-M   'P 1'
#
loop_
_entity.id
_entity.type
_entity.pdbx_description
1 polymer ?
#
loop_
_entity_poly.entity_id
_entity_poly.type
_entity_poly.pdbx_seq_one_letter_code
_entity_poly.pdbx_strand_id
1 'polypeptide(L)'
;MAVSLQKGGNVSLSKEAPGLSKITVGLGWDPRVTDGTDFDLDASVFVCGEDGKVLSDSHFIFYNNAKSPDGSVEHTGDNRTGTGDGDDEQ
;
A
#
# COMPACT_ATOMS: atom_id res chain seq x y z
N MET A 1 -6.46 -16.60 -5.22
CA MET A 1 -5.92 -16.51 -6.60
C MET A 1 -5.02 -15.30 -6.65
N ALA A 2 -3.81 -15.42 -7.18
CA ALA A 2 -2.92 -14.29 -7.35
C ALA A 2 -3.30 -13.53 -8.63
N VAL A 3 -3.53 -12.23 -8.52
CA VAL A 3 -3.73 -11.37 -9.69
C VAL A 3 -2.37 -10.84 -10.13
N SER A 4 -1.95 -11.14 -11.36
CA SER A 4 -0.75 -10.56 -11.94
C SER A 4 -1.12 -9.22 -12.60
N LEU A 5 -0.67 -8.12 -12.00
CA LEU A 5 -0.83 -6.79 -12.56
C LEU A 5 0.35 -6.46 -13.47
N GLN A 6 0.06 -5.96 -14.67
CA GLN A 6 1.05 -5.33 -15.54
C GLN A 6 1.14 -3.84 -15.24
N LYS A 7 2.27 -3.20 -15.57
CA LYS A 7 2.43 -1.75 -15.45
C LYS A 7 1.28 -1.02 -16.16
N GLY A 8 0.55 -0.18 -15.41
CA GLY A 8 -0.63 0.54 -15.92
C GLY A 8 -1.92 -0.28 -15.95
N GLY A 9 -1.91 -1.52 -15.44
CA GLY A 9 -3.09 -2.36 -15.31
C GLY A 9 -3.97 -1.94 -14.12
N ASN A 10 -5.27 -2.14 -14.28
CA ASN A 10 -6.25 -1.98 -13.20
C ASN A 10 -6.90 -3.32 -12.89
N VAL A 11 -7.06 -3.63 -11.60
CA VAL A 11 -7.83 -4.80 -11.13
C VAL A 11 -9.14 -4.35 -10.50
N SER A 12 -10.24 -5.02 -10.83
CA SER A 12 -11.55 -4.74 -10.24
C SER A 12 -11.80 -5.68 -9.07
N LEU A 13 -11.56 -5.20 -7.84
CA LEU A 13 -11.76 -6.01 -6.62
C LEU A 13 -13.20 -6.51 -6.45
N SER A 14 -14.19 -5.78 -6.96
CA SER A 14 -15.61 -6.15 -6.95
C SER A 14 -15.93 -7.40 -7.79
N LYS A 15 -15.14 -7.67 -8.83
CA LYS A 15 -15.30 -8.88 -9.67
C LYS A 15 -14.58 -10.07 -9.07
N GLU A 16 -13.44 -9.84 -8.46
CA GLU A 16 -12.60 -10.88 -7.86
C GLU A 16 -13.12 -11.34 -6.49
N ALA A 17 -13.69 -10.42 -5.69
CA ALA A 17 -14.21 -10.69 -4.36
C ALA A 17 -15.50 -9.90 -4.06
N PRO A 18 -16.67 -10.40 -4.48
CA PRO A 18 -17.96 -9.79 -4.16
C PRO A 18 -18.18 -9.75 -2.64
N GLY A 19 -18.48 -8.57 -2.07
CA GLY A 19 -18.70 -8.41 -0.63
C GLY A 19 -17.44 -8.20 0.22
N LEU A 20 -16.33 -7.80 -0.42
CA LEU A 20 -15.09 -7.44 0.27
C LEU A 20 -15.33 -6.35 1.33
N SER A 21 -15.01 -6.67 2.58
CA SER A 21 -15.22 -5.78 3.74
C SER A 21 -13.91 -5.36 4.40
N LYS A 22 -12.82 -6.10 4.14
CA LYS A 22 -11.47 -5.80 4.62
C LYS A 22 -10.49 -6.05 3.48
N ILE A 23 -9.54 -5.14 3.34
CA ILE A 23 -8.45 -5.21 2.37
C ILE A 23 -7.16 -5.12 3.15
N THR A 24 -6.19 -5.95 2.75
CA THR A 24 -4.83 -5.90 3.24
C THR A 24 -3.95 -5.71 2.02
N VAL A 25 -3.13 -4.67 2.00
CA VAL A 25 -2.19 -4.39 0.92
C VAL A 25 -0.82 -4.74 1.46
N GLY A 26 -0.09 -5.61 0.76
CA GLY A 26 1.29 -5.92 1.08
C GLY A 26 2.20 -5.42 -0.03
N LEU A 27 3.29 -4.75 0.32
CA LEU A 27 4.36 -4.36 -0.60
C LEU A 27 5.63 -5.10 -0.17
N GLY A 28 6.19 -5.91 -1.07
CA GLY A 28 7.48 -6.56 -0.86
C GLY A 28 8.43 -6.31 -2.03
N TRP A 29 9.73 -6.14 -1.77
CA TRP A 29 10.73 -5.95 -2.80
C TRP A 29 12.08 -6.55 -2.45
N ASP A 30 12.80 -6.98 -3.48
CA ASP A 30 14.15 -7.51 -3.29
C ASP A 30 15.15 -6.38 -2.97
N PRO A 31 16.00 -6.56 -1.94
CA PRO A 31 17.00 -5.59 -1.57
C PRO A 31 18.06 -5.45 -2.66
N ARG A 32 18.73 -4.29 -2.66
CA ARG A 32 19.80 -4.02 -3.62
C ARG A 32 20.95 -5.02 -3.43
N VAL A 33 21.28 -5.75 -4.49
CA VAL A 33 22.41 -6.72 -4.55
C VAL A 33 23.76 -6.11 -4.95
N THR A 34 23.83 -4.80 -5.18
CA THR A 34 25.04 -4.08 -5.62
C THR A 34 25.46 -3.04 -4.61
N ASP A 35 26.72 -2.60 -4.62
CA ASP A 35 27.14 -1.45 -3.81
C ASP A 35 26.36 -0.17 -4.18
N GLY A 36 25.87 0.54 -3.17
CA GLY A 36 25.11 1.78 -3.33
C GLY A 36 24.00 1.95 -2.29
N THR A 37 23.16 2.96 -2.47
CA THR A 37 22.02 3.24 -1.59
C THR A 37 20.93 2.17 -1.75
N ASP A 38 20.35 1.75 -0.64
CA ASP A 38 19.26 0.77 -0.59
C ASP A 38 18.03 1.24 -1.39
N PHE A 39 17.20 0.27 -1.80
CA PHE A 39 15.91 0.57 -2.40
C PHE A 39 14.91 0.87 -1.28
N ASP A 40 14.47 2.12 -1.23
CA ASP A 40 13.42 2.63 -0.35
C ASP A 40 12.15 2.70 -1.20
N LEU A 41 11.22 1.76 -1.02
CA LEU A 41 9.91 1.77 -1.66
C LEU A 41 8.87 2.08 -0.60
N ASP A 42 8.03 3.08 -0.87
CA ASP A 42 6.97 3.46 0.04
C ASP A 42 5.59 3.01 -0.49
N ALA A 43 4.81 2.36 0.36
CA ALA A 43 3.38 2.22 0.21
C ALA A 43 2.67 3.49 0.72
N SER A 44 1.67 3.97 -0.01
CA SER A 44 0.84 5.08 0.45
C SER A 44 -0.59 4.94 -0.02
N VAL A 45 -1.53 5.37 0.81
CA VAL A 45 -2.97 5.25 0.57
C VAL A 45 -3.60 6.63 0.58
N PHE A 46 -4.40 6.90 -0.45
CA PHE A 46 -5.20 8.12 -0.56
C PHE A 46 -6.67 7.75 -0.39
N VAL A 47 -7.30 8.23 0.68
CA VAL A 47 -8.75 8.06 0.84
C VAL A 47 -9.46 9.22 0.14
N CYS A 48 -10.09 8.92 -0.99
CA CYS A 48 -10.78 9.91 -1.81
C CYS A 48 -12.30 9.92 -1.59
N GLY A 49 -12.89 11.11 -1.67
CA GLY A 49 -14.34 11.31 -1.71
C GLY A 49 -14.93 11.05 -3.09
N GLU A 50 -16.24 11.28 -3.21
CA GLU A 50 -16.99 11.11 -4.46
C GLU A 50 -16.51 12.02 -5.61
N ASP A 51 -15.83 13.12 -5.27
CA ASP A 51 -15.21 14.04 -6.22
C ASP A 51 -13.83 13.59 -6.73
N GLY A 52 -13.36 12.42 -6.27
CA GLY A 52 -12.06 11.86 -6.62
C GLY A 52 -10.88 12.57 -5.97
N LYS A 53 -11.12 13.44 -4.99
CA LYS A 53 -10.06 14.13 -4.24
C LYS A 53 -9.91 13.53 -2.85
N VAL A 54 -8.70 13.65 -2.30
CA VAL A 54 -8.41 13.23 -0.93
C VAL A 54 -9.31 14.03 0.02
N LEU A 55 -9.94 13.34 0.98
CA LEU A 55 -10.88 13.96 1.92
C LEU A 55 -10.22 15.05 2.78
N SER A 56 -8.97 14.84 3.20
CA SER A 56 -8.13 15.82 3.90
C SER A 56 -6.68 15.36 3.94
N ASP A 57 -5.75 16.21 4.39
CA ASP A 57 -4.35 15.80 4.58
C ASP A 57 -4.20 14.59 5.53
N SER A 58 -5.03 14.49 6.56
CA SER A 58 -5.03 13.34 7.46
C SER A 58 -5.53 12.03 6.83
N HIS A 59 -6.19 12.09 5.67
CA HIS A 59 -6.67 10.93 4.90
C HIS A 59 -5.65 10.46 3.85
N PHE A 60 -4.45 11.04 3.87
CA PHE A 60 -3.28 10.52 3.18
C PHE A 60 -2.44 9.70 4.16
N ILE A 61 -2.42 8.38 3.96
CA ILE A 61 -1.79 7.42 4.87
C ILE A 61 -0.46 6.98 4.28
N PHE A 62 0.60 7.12 5.07
CA PHE A 62 1.99 6.83 4.68
C PHE A 62 2.84 6.69 5.95
N TYR A 63 4.16 6.46 5.82
CA TYR A 63 5.08 6.22 6.94
C TYR A 63 4.97 7.23 8.11
N ASN A 64 4.67 8.50 7.84
CA ASN A 64 4.54 9.54 8.88
C ASN A 64 3.08 9.82 9.32
N ASN A 65 2.10 9.18 8.67
CA ASN A 65 0.69 9.28 9.04
C ASN A 65 0.03 7.89 8.93
N ALA A 66 0.31 7.05 9.93
CA ALA A 66 0.01 5.63 9.87
C ALA A 66 -1.47 5.26 10.04
N LYS A 67 -2.36 6.17 10.43
CA LYS A 67 -3.78 5.84 10.64
C LYS A 67 -4.70 6.92 10.11
N SER A 68 -5.78 6.50 9.46
CA SER A 68 -6.83 7.43 9.06
C SER A 68 -7.63 7.90 10.28
N PRO A 69 -8.21 9.13 10.26
CA PRO A 69 -8.96 9.67 11.39
C PRO A 69 -10.19 8.83 11.77
N ASP A 70 -10.75 8.14 10.77
CA ASP A 70 -11.90 7.26 10.88
C ASP A 70 -11.53 5.81 11.23
N GLY A 71 -10.23 5.50 11.26
CA GLY A 71 -9.70 4.18 11.64
C GLY A 71 -9.94 3.07 10.63
N SER A 72 -10.35 3.39 9.40
CA SER A 72 -10.54 2.41 8.32
C SER A 72 -9.24 1.95 7.68
N VAL A 73 -8.18 2.77 7.74
CA VAL A 73 -6.87 2.46 7.18
C VAL A 73 -5.80 2.57 8.25
N GLU A 74 -4.96 1.55 8.33
CA GLU A 74 -3.80 1.47 9.23
C GLU A 74 -2.59 0.99 8.42
N HIS A 75 -1.50 1.74 8.48
CA HIS A 75 -0.18 1.40 7.96
C HIS A 75 0.62 0.80 9.12
N THR A 76 1.09 -0.42 8.95
CA THR A 76 1.66 -1.25 10.01
C THR A 76 3.16 -1.01 10.23
N GLY A 77 3.86 -0.43 9.25
CA GLY A 77 5.25 -0.02 9.40
C GLY A 77 5.92 0.30 8.07
N ASP A 78 6.99 1.09 8.13
CA ASP A 78 7.86 1.46 7.01
C ASP A 78 9.12 0.57 7.03
N ASN A 79 9.38 -0.16 5.95
CA ASN A 79 10.55 -1.02 5.79
C ASN A 79 11.48 -0.47 4.73
N ARG A 80 12.44 0.32 5.17
CA ARG A 80 13.32 1.11 4.28
C ARG A 80 14.41 0.31 3.54
N THR A 81 14.40 -1.01 3.64
CA THR A 81 15.50 -1.86 3.17
C THR A 81 15.06 -3.08 2.37
N GLY A 82 13.77 -3.47 2.43
CA GLY A 82 13.30 -4.73 1.83
C GLY A 82 13.93 -5.97 2.48
N THR A 83 14.36 -5.87 3.74
CA THR A 83 15.01 -7.00 4.42
C THR A 83 13.96 -7.86 5.12
N GLY A 84 13.56 -8.97 4.51
CA GLY A 84 12.61 -9.92 5.10
C GLY A 84 12.11 -10.95 4.09
N ASP A 85 11.45 -12.01 4.59
CA ASP A 85 10.64 -12.92 3.78
C ASP A 85 9.16 -12.52 3.95
N GLY A 86 8.50 -11.98 2.91
CA GLY A 86 7.07 -11.67 2.93
C GLY A 86 6.70 -10.27 2.40
N ASP A 87 5.63 -9.70 2.94
CA ASP A 87 5.22 -8.32 2.69
C ASP A 87 6.09 -7.40 3.57
N ASP A 88 6.99 -6.62 2.97
CA ASP A 88 7.89 -5.69 3.65
C ASP A 88 7.15 -4.53 4.30
N GLU A 89 6.03 -4.07 3.70
CA GLU A 89 5.10 -3.09 4.25
C GLU A 89 3.65 -3.57 4.13
N GLN A 90 2.80 -3.24 5.12
CA GLN A 90 1.38 -3.63 5.16
C GLN A 90 0.47 -2.56 5.75
#